data_AF-A0A2D9RMA3-F1
#
_entry.id   AF-A0A2D9RMA3-F1
#
_cell.length_a   1.000
_cell.length_b   1.000
_cell.length_c   1.000
_cell.angle_alpha   90.00
_cell.angle_beta   90.00
_cell.angle_gamma   90.00
#
_symmetry.space_group_name_H-M   'P 1'
#
loop_
_entity.id
_entity.type
_entity.pdbx_description
1 polymer ?
#
loop_
_entity_poly.entity_id
_entity_poly.type
_entity_poly.pdbx_seq_one_letter_code
_entity_poly.pdbx_strand_id
1 'polypeptide(L)' 'MSSPLIGDIQPSPTDEEAAAVATAIELLWPQAVTGSEESASSQWRFSGRWWTQSPSWPQRSY' A
#
# COMPACT_ATOMS: atom_id res chain seq x y z
N MET A 1 -3.51 -25.29 -4.90
CA MET A 1 -3.13 -23.87 -4.72
C MET A 1 -4.41 -23.07 -4.96
N SER A 2 -4.93 -22.38 -3.95
CA SER A 2 -6.18 -21.62 -4.10
C SER A 2 -5.90 -20.34 -4.87
N SER A 3 -6.60 -20.12 -5.98
CA SER A 3 -6.55 -18.85 -6.71
C SER A 3 -7.16 -17.74 -5.87
N PRO A 4 -6.60 -16.52 -5.88
CA PRO A 4 -7.21 -15.40 -5.18
C PRO A 4 -8.59 -15.11 -5.78
N LEU A 5 -9.56 -14.82 -4.92
CA LEU A 5 -10.84 -14.23 -5.33
C LEU A 5 -10.54 -12.81 -5.82
N ILE A 6 -10.33 -12.63 -7.11
CA ILE A 6 -10.45 -11.30 -7.74
C ILE A 6 -11.94 -10.98 -7.72
N GLY A 7 -12.32 -9.99 -6.91
CA GLY A 7 -13.67 -9.44 -6.93
C GLY A 7 -13.93 -8.81 -8.29
N ASP A 8 -15.16 -8.97 -8.78
CA ASP A 8 -15.61 -8.33 -10.03
C ASP A 8 -15.88 -6.85 -9.74
N ILE A 9 -15.28 -5.95 -10.51
CA ILE A 9 -15.47 -4.50 -10.35
C ILE A 9 -16.74 -4.12 -11.12
N GLN A 10 -17.78 -3.72 -10.39
CA GLN A 10 -19.06 -3.34 -10.97
C GLN A 10 -19.43 -1.88 -10.60
N PRO A 11 -19.82 -1.06 -11.59
CA PRO A 11 -19.91 -1.39 -13.02
C PRO A 11 -18.52 -1.56 -13.68
N SER A 12 -18.46 -2.32 -14.77
CA SER A 12 -17.25 -2.38 -15.60
C SER A 12 -16.94 -0.98 -16.13
N PRO A 13 -15.70 -0.49 -15.99
CA PRO A 13 -15.32 0.79 -16.56
C PRO A 13 -15.42 0.75 -18.08
N THR A 14 -15.69 1.90 -18.67
CA THR A 14 -15.51 2.12 -20.11
C THR A 14 -14.03 2.15 -20.48
N ASP A 15 -13.72 1.96 -21.77
CA ASP A 15 -12.33 2.02 -22.25
C ASP A 15 -11.69 3.39 -21.99
N GLU A 16 -12.47 4.47 -22.07
CA GLU A 16 -12.01 5.83 -21.79
C GLU A 16 -11.66 6.01 -20.31
N GLU A 17 -12.51 5.54 -19.40
CA GLU A 17 -12.26 5.60 -17.96
C GLU A 17 -11.05 4.74 -17.58
N ALA A 18 -10.92 3.54 -18.14
CA ALA A 18 -9.77 2.67 -17.93
C ALA A 18 -8.47 3.34 -18.40
N ALA A 19 -8.49 3.98 -19.58
CA ALA A 19 -7.35 4.72 -20.11
C ALA A 19 -6.98 5.94 -19.25
N ALA A 20 -7.97 6.71 -18.78
CA ALA A 20 -7.77 7.86 -17.91
C ALA A 20 -7.11 7.45 -16.58
N VAL A 21 -7.57 6.36 -15.97
CA VAL A 21 -7.01 5.82 -14.72
C VAL A 21 -5.58 5.32 -14.94
N ALA A 22 -5.33 4.56 -16.01
CA ALA A 22 -3.98 4.08 -16.34
C ALA A 22 -2.99 5.24 -16.52
N THR A 23 -3.42 6.28 -17.26
CA THR A 23 -2.61 7.49 -17.48
C THR A 23 -2.33 8.23 -16.17
N ALA A 24 -3.33 8.38 -15.30
CA ALA A 24 -3.16 9.02 -14.01
C ALA A 24 -2.16 8.27 -13.12
N ILE A 25 -2.22 6.93 -13.11
CA ILE A 25 -1.25 6.09 -12.40
C ILE A 25 0.14 6.35 -12.94
N GLU A 26 0.36 6.28 -14.26
CA GLU A 26 1.67 6.49 -14.87
C GLU A 26 2.26 7.88 -14.57
N LEU A 27 1.42 8.93 -14.63
CA LEU A 27 1.85 10.30 -14.39
C LEU A 27 2.14 10.60 -12.92
N LEU A 28 1.40 9.97 -12.00
CA LEU A 28 1.47 10.26 -10.56
C LEU A 28 2.27 9.22 -9.79
N TRP A 29 2.72 8.14 -10.45
CA TRP A 29 3.47 7.10 -9.77
C TRP A 29 4.81 7.67 -9.26
N PRO A 30 5.12 7.50 -7.97
CA PRO A 30 6.38 7.97 -7.43
C PRO A 30 7.54 7.26 -8.13
N GLN A 31 8.49 8.04 -8.64
CA GLN A 31 9.75 7.49 -9.12
C GLN A 31 10.52 6.88 -7.95
N ALA A 32 11.14 5.72 -8.17
CA ALA A 32 11.99 5.10 -7.16
C ALA A 32 13.18 6.02 -6.86
N VAL A 33 13.17 6.65 -5.69
CA VAL A 33 14.29 7.50 -5.24
C VAL A 33 15.44 6.57 -4.84
N THR A 34 16.48 6.50 -5.67
CA THR A 34 17.74 5.82 -5.31
C THR A 34 18.57 6.73 -4.41
N GLY A 35 18.09 6.98 -3.20
CA GLY A 35 18.77 7.74 -2.17
C GLY A 35 18.45 7.11 -0.82
N SER A 36 19.39 7.17 0.12
CA SER A 36 19.11 6.81 1.52
C SER A 36 18.09 7.81 2.06
N GLU A 37 16.80 7.53 1.86
CA GLU A 37 15.73 8.21 2.56
C GLU A 37 15.99 7.99 4.05
N GLU A 38 16.39 9.07 4.75
CA GLU A 38 16.28 9.09 6.20
C GLU A 38 14.84 8.73 6.51
N SER A 39 14.68 7.52 7.06
CA SER A 39 13.42 6.78 7.11
C SER A 39 12.30 7.70 7.53
N ALA A 40 11.53 8.20 6.57
CA ALA A 40 10.42 9.09 6.83
C ALA A 40 9.42 8.25 7.61
N SER A 41 9.45 8.38 8.94
CA SER A 41 8.62 7.61 9.85
C SER A 41 7.19 7.77 9.37
N SER A 42 6.58 6.69 8.88
CA SER A 42 5.28 6.75 8.21
C SER A 42 4.31 7.52 9.07
N GLN A 43 3.85 8.70 8.62
CA GLN A 43 3.00 9.63 9.39
C GLN A 43 1.63 9.04 9.76
N TRP A 44 1.33 7.85 9.26
CA TRP A 44 0.08 7.15 9.48
C TRP A 44 0.05 6.39 10.80
N ARG A 45 -1.03 6.60 11.56
CA ARG A 45 -1.25 6.02 12.88
C ARG A 45 -2.62 5.35 12.87
N PHE A 46 -2.69 4.05 13.18
CA PHE A 46 -3.96 3.43 13.53
C PHE A 46 -4.16 3.59 15.04
N SER A 47 -5.30 4.14 15.46
CA SER A 47 -5.64 4.38 16.89
C SER A 47 -4.54 5.10 17.70
N GLY A 48 -3.77 6.00 17.08
CA GLY A 48 -2.67 6.73 17.73
C GLY A 48 -1.36 5.94 17.91
N ARG A 49 -1.30 4.66 17.53
CA ARG A 49 -0.09 3.84 17.57
C ARG A 49 0.58 3.79 16.20
N TRP A 50 1.90 3.90 16.21
CA TRP A 50 2.72 3.77 15.01
C TRP A 50 2.78 2.31 14.58
N TRP A 51 2.65 2.04 13.28
CA TRP A 51 2.78 0.70 12.71
C TRP A 51 4.16 0.08 12.97
N THR A 52 5.19 0.91 13.08
CA THR A 52 6.59 0.50 13.33
C THR A 52 6.92 0.23 14.79
N GLN A 53 5.97 0.41 15.72
CA GLN A 53 6.21 0.06 17.11
C GLN A 53 6.16 -1.46 17.25
N SER A 54 7.33 -2.11 17.23
CA SER A 54 7.46 -3.53 17.56
C SER A 54 6.73 -3.80 18.88
N PRO A 55 5.79 -4.74 18.92
CA PRO A 55 5.11 -5.04 20.16
C PRO A 55 6.15 -5.69 21.09
N SER A 56 6.37 -5.06 22.26
CA SER A 56 7.21 -5.59 23.32
C SER A 56 6.50 -6.75 24.01
N TRP A 57 6.22 -7.83 23.26
CA TRP A 57 5.79 -9.07 23.87
C TRP A 57 6.98 -9.66 24.63
N PRO A 58 6.83 -10.02 25.92
CA PRO A 58 7.87 -10.75 26.61
C PRO A 58 8.11 -12.07 25.86
N GLN A 59 9.37 -12.34 25.50
CA GLN A 59 9.76 -13.64 24.96
C GLN A 59 9.42 -14.69 26.02
N ARG A 60 8.48 -15.57 25.68
CA ARG A 60 8.00 -16.63 26.56
C ARG A 60 8.99 -17.78 26.48
N SER A 61 9.93 -17.83 27.44
CA SER A 61 10.83 -18.96 27.61
C SER A 61 10.01 -20.16 28.09
N TYR A 62 10.03 -21.24 27.31
CA TYR A 62 9.62 -22.59 27.74
C TYR A 62 10.85 -23.37 28.19
#